data_AF-A0A9P2YIA2-F1
#
_entry.id   AF-A0A9P2YIA2-F1
#
_cell.length_a   1.000
_cell.length_b   1.000
_cell.length_c   1.000
_cell.angle_alpha   90.00
_cell.angle_beta   90.00
_cell.angle_gamma   90.00
#
_symmetry.space_group_name_H-M   'P 1'
#
loop_
_entity.id
_entity.type
_entity.pdbx_description
1 polymer ?
#
loop_
_entity_poly.entity_id
_entity_poly.type
_entity_poly.pdbx_seq_one_letter_code
_entity_poly.pdbx_strand_id
1 'polypeptide(L)'
;MEDQVLAEDDQPLVIASFQRERFYRQEAHRYRRIAHKSGQVYVLSAPETDFKHSSDVCETIAFQPDDSLAQEWHLVVISRHYASCLICRERTHLVAEGENRAAMDNNRRFEGIWTSDRHVSQQAAQILLNHILDYRPELADKIRRAQEEYLICELTDRDHQEEPDPFVQRLVTYLQAGQYKLLKANRSLASKEHKERLINSVTAAIRRSLDPEDILQVAVRKLGEGLGVCRCVVYRCKEADINATIEHEFLNSGISSIKGQKWPLKNNPLFQEALELRESLKIEDAIHDPRLP
;
A
#
# COMPACT_ATOMS: atom_id res chain seq x y z
N MET A 1 -8.29 13.29 10.03
CA MET A 1 -8.86 14.40 10.83
C MET A 1 -8.38 14.30 12.28
N GLU A 2 -8.26 13.08 12.81
CA GLU A 2 -7.85 12.76 14.17
C GLU A 2 -6.43 13.22 14.53
N ASP A 3 -5.49 13.18 13.58
CA ASP A 3 -4.14 13.70 13.83
C ASP A 3 -4.10 15.22 13.92
N GLN A 4 -5.06 15.93 13.31
CA GLN A 4 -5.19 17.38 13.43
C GLN A 4 -5.72 17.76 14.82
N VAL A 5 -6.71 17.02 15.32
CA VAL A 5 -7.15 17.09 16.72
C VAL A 5 -5.99 16.91 17.70
N LEU A 6 -5.07 15.99 17.40
CA LEU A 6 -3.91 15.75 18.26
C LEU A 6 -2.82 16.81 18.13
N ALA A 7 -2.71 17.50 17.00
CA ALA A 7 -1.72 18.55 16.75
C ALA A 7 -2.15 19.91 17.33
N GLU A 8 -3.44 20.20 17.34
CA GLU A 8 -4.01 21.44 17.89
C GLU A 8 -4.28 21.31 19.39
N ASP A 9 -4.23 22.44 20.10
CA ASP A 9 -4.41 22.51 21.56
C ASP A 9 -5.84 22.95 21.92
N ASP A 10 -6.81 22.33 21.24
CA ASP A 10 -8.24 22.61 21.43
C ASP A 10 -8.96 21.41 22.06
N GLN A 11 -10.18 21.64 22.55
CA GLN A 11 -11.07 20.63 23.12
C GLN A 11 -12.25 20.37 22.16
N PRO A 12 -12.07 19.61 21.06
CA PRO A 12 -13.15 19.39 20.11
C PRO A 12 -14.15 18.32 20.58
N LEU A 13 -15.38 18.40 20.10
CA LEU A 13 -16.31 17.28 20.05
C LEU A 13 -15.84 16.28 18.99
N VAL A 14 -15.66 15.02 19.38
CA VAL A 14 -15.27 13.93 18.48
C VAL A 14 -16.27 12.79 18.58
N ILE A 15 -16.88 12.44 17.46
CA ILE A 15 -17.80 11.32 17.35
C ILE A 15 -17.27 10.39 16.25
N ALA A 16 -16.88 9.18 16.62
CA ALA A 16 -16.40 8.17 15.70
C ALA A 16 -17.29 6.92 15.75
N SER A 17 -17.72 6.44 14.59
CA SER A 17 -18.50 5.21 14.46
C SER A 17 -17.74 4.19 13.64
N PHE A 18 -17.52 3.01 14.22
CA PHE A 18 -16.83 1.88 13.61
C PHE A 18 -17.82 0.76 13.32
N GLN A 19 -17.71 0.17 12.14
CA GLN A 19 -18.56 -0.96 11.75
C GLN A 19 -18.39 -2.18 12.66
N ARG A 20 -17.17 -2.40 13.20
CA ARG A 20 -16.81 -3.58 14.02
C ARG A 20 -15.73 -3.25 15.03
N GLU A 21 -15.77 -3.94 16.17
CA GLU A 21 -14.84 -3.77 17.28
C GLU A 21 -13.36 -3.91 16.85
N ARG A 22 -13.04 -4.88 15.99
CA ARG A 22 -11.66 -5.07 15.49
C ARG A 22 -11.03 -3.81 14.86
N PHE A 23 -11.84 -2.97 14.21
CA PHE A 23 -11.35 -1.73 13.59
C PHE A 23 -11.08 -0.66 14.65
N TYR A 24 -11.96 -0.55 15.65
CA TYR A 24 -11.70 0.32 16.80
C TYR A 24 -10.46 -0.13 17.58
N ARG A 25 -10.26 -1.44 17.83
CA ARG A 25 -9.11 -1.94 18.61
C ARG A 25 -7.76 -1.53 18.02
N GLN A 26 -7.64 -1.45 16.69
CA GLN A 26 -6.42 -0.99 16.01
C GLN A 26 -6.12 0.49 16.30
N GLU A 27 -7.16 1.29 16.52
CA GLU A 27 -7.09 2.75 16.67
C GLU A 27 -7.40 3.23 18.10
N ALA A 28 -7.72 2.33 19.02
CA ALA A 28 -8.19 2.66 20.37
C ALA A 28 -7.20 3.53 21.16
N HIS A 29 -5.89 3.33 20.94
CA HIS A 29 -4.86 4.18 21.54
C HIS A 29 -4.98 5.65 21.10
N ARG A 30 -5.36 5.91 19.85
CA ARG A 30 -5.52 7.26 19.30
C ARG A 30 -6.70 7.99 19.97
N TYR A 31 -7.85 7.32 20.08
CA TYR A 31 -9.04 7.89 20.73
C TYR A 31 -8.84 8.12 22.23
N ARG A 32 -8.09 7.25 22.91
CA ARG A 32 -7.70 7.50 24.31
C ARG A 32 -6.90 8.79 24.43
N ARG A 33 -5.91 9.02 23.56
CA ARG A 33 -5.13 10.27 23.58
C ARG A 33 -5.99 11.50 23.34
N ILE A 34 -6.93 11.43 22.41
CA ILE A 34 -7.88 12.53 22.14
C ILE A 34 -8.74 12.81 23.37
N ALA A 35 -9.21 11.77 24.07
CA ALA A 35 -10.06 11.93 25.24
C ALA A 35 -9.32 12.47 26.49
N HIS A 36 -7.98 12.46 26.50
CA HIS A 36 -7.21 13.21 27.50
C HIS A 36 -7.21 14.72 27.22
N LYS A 37 -7.45 15.14 25.97
CA LYS A 37 -7.55 16.55 25.58
C LYS A 37 -8.98 17.08 25.70
N SER A 38 -9.96 16.31 25.22
CA SER A 38 -11.37 16.69 25.20
C SER A 38 -12.24 15.73 26.04
N GLY A 39 -13.15 16.30 26.82
CA GLY A 39 -14.15 15.53 27.55
C GLY A 39 -15.29 14.99 26.67
N GLN A 40 -15.39 15.43 25.42
CA GLN A 40 -16.51 15.12 24.51
C GLN A 40 -16.07 14.17 23.39
N VAL A 41 -15.70 12.95 23.77
CA VAL A 41 -15.29 11.88 22.84
C VAL A 41 -16.25 10.69 22.94
N TYR A 42 -16.89 10.39 21.82
CA TYR A 42 -17.88 9.32 21.69
C TYR A 42 -17.44 8.33 20.61
N VAL A 43 -17.37 7.05 20.97
CA VAL A 43 -16.97 5.97 20.07
C VAL A 43 -18.06 4.92 19.99
N LEU A 44 -18.65 4.76 18.81
CA LEU A 44 -19.66 3.76 18.53
C LEU A 44 -19.01 2.56 17.84
N SER A 45 -19.39 1.34 18.22
CA SER A 45 -19.00 0.13 17.49
C SER A 45 -19.99 -1.02 17.70
N ALA A 46 -20.18 -1.86 16.68
CA ALA A 46 -20.82 -3.16 16.87
C ALA A 46 -19.88 -4.06 17.71
N PRO A 47 -20.38 -4.71 18.78
CA PRO A 47 -19.57 -5.55 19.64
C PRO A 47 -19.26 -6.90 18.96
N GLU A 48 -18.01 -7.36 19.05
CA GLU A 48 -17.62 -8.70 18.60
C GLU A 48 -17.23 -9.59 19.79
N THR A 49 -16.52 -9.03 20.77
CA THR A 49 -15.93 -9.76 21.91
C THR A 49 -16.14 -9.01 23.22
N ASP A 50 -15.35 -7.97 23.48
CA ASP A 50 -15.34 -7.28 24.79
C ASP A 50 -15.85 -5.83 24.72
N PHE A 51 -16.21 -5.34 23.52
CA PHE A 51 -16.71 -3.99 23.39
C PHE A 51 -18.07 -3.85 24.07
N LYS A 52 -18.13 -2.95 25.06
CA LYS A 52 -19.31 -2.69 25.87
C LYS A 52 -19.48 -1.19 26.06
N HIS A 53 -20.65 -0.80 26.52
CA HIS A 53 -20.85 0.54 27.05
C HIS A 53 -19.89 0.79 28.22
N SER A 54 -19.03 1.79 28.10
CA SER A 54 -18.16 2.25 29.18
C SER A 54 -17.97 3.77 29.10
N SER A 55 -17.60 4.35 30.24
CA SER A 55 -17.39 5.79 30.42
C SER A 55 -16.03 6.06 31.06
N ASP A 56 -15.04 5.19 30.80
CA ASP A 56 -13.75 5.22 31.48
C ASP A 56 -12.87 6.38 31.00
N VAL A 57 -12.36 6.26 29.77
CA VAL A 57 -11.47 7.26 29.14
C VAL A 57 -12.21 8.02 28.06
N CYS A 58 -13.10 7.34 27.34
CA CYS A 58 -14.02 7.92 26.35
C CYS A 58 -15.36 7.22 26.48
N GLU A 59 -16.44 7.82 25.99
CA GLU A 59 -17.75 7.18 26.01
C GLU A 59 -17.80 6.14 24.89
N THR A 60 -17.84 4.86 25.23
CA THR A 60 -18.04 3.79 24.27
C THR A 60 -19.52 3.40 24.19
N ILE A 61 -20.01 3.21 22.97
CA ILE A 61 -21.41 2.89 22.69
C ILE A 61 -21.46 1.64 21.83
N ALA A 62 -21.80 0.51 22.47
CA ALA A 62 -22.01 -0.75 21.77
C ALA A 62 -23.41 -0.75 21.12
N PHE A 63 -23.47 -0.60 19.81
CA PHE A 63 -24.74 -0.67 19.08
C PHE A 63 -25.01 -2.11 18.60
N GLN A 64 -26.27 -2.43 18.29
CA GLN A 64 -26.62 -3.79 17.84
C GLN A 64 -26.06 -4.07 16.45
N PRO A 65 -25.59 -5.30 16.13
CA PRO A 65 -25.03 -5.61 14.81
C PRO A 65 -25.98 -5.37 13.62
N ASP A 66 -27.29 -5.34 13.86
CA ASP A 66 -28.33 -5.08 12.86
C ASP A 66 -28.57 -3.58 12.60
N ASP A 67 -27.92 -2.71 13.36
CA ASP A 67 -27.99 -1.26 13.17
C ASP A 67 -27.38 -0.86 11.81
N SER A 68 -27.95 0.14 11.16
CA SER A 68 -27.39 0.76 9.94
C SER A 68 -25.92 1.14 10.10
N LEU A 69 -25.50 1.54 11.30
CA LEU A 69 -24.11 1.89 11.60
C LEU A 69 -23.12 0.73 11.40
N ALA A 70 -23.57 -0.52 11.38
CA ALA A 70 -22.71 -1.67 11.07
C ALA A 70 -22.22 -1.66 9.61
N GLN A 71 -22.91 -0.95 8.72
CA GLN A 71 -22.54 -0.77 7.31
C GLN A 71 -21.91 0.60 7.04
N GLU A 72 -21.74 1.41 8.06
CA GLU A 72 -21.33 2.80 7.93
C GLU A 72 -20.10 3.10 8.79
N TRP A 73 -19.30 4.05 8.35
CA TRP A 73 -18.13 4.53 9.06
C TRP A 73 -18.17 6.05 9.07
N HIS A 74 -18.23 6.62 10.28
CA HIS A 74 -18.42 8.04 10.48
C HIS A 74 -17.31 8.60 11.37
N LEU A 75 -16.84 9.79 11.04
CA LEU A 75 -15.98 10.58 11.89
C LEU A 75 -16.39 12.04 11.79
N VAL A 76 -16.85 12.58 12.91
CA VAL A 76 -17.24 13.98 13.03
C VAL A 76 -16.37 14.63 14.09
N VAL A 77 -15.72 15.74 13.72
CA VAL A 77 -14.88 16.54 14.59
C VAL A 77 -15.36 17.97 14.52
N ILE A 78 -15.72 18.56 15.66
CA ILE A 78 -16.15 19.95 15.76
C ILE A 78 -15.35 20.63 16.87
N SER A 79 -14.51 21.58 16.47
CA SER A 79 -13.77 22.51 17.33
C SER A 79 -14.43 23.89 17.27
N ARG A 80 -13.94 24.85 18.05
CA ARG A 80 -14.33 26.26 17.94
C ARG A 80 -13.95 26.87 16.59
N HIS A 81 -12.81 26.46 16.03
CA HIS A 81 -12.21 27.11 14.84
C HIS A 81 -12.34 26.30 13.56
N TYR A 82 -12.55 24.98 13.66
CA TYR A 82 -12.81 24.16 12.49
C TYR A 82 -13.89 23.11 12.76
N ALA A 83 -14.47 22.61 11.68
CA ALA A 83 -15.36 21.47 11.69
C ALA A 83 -15.00 20.59 10.51
N SER A 84 -15.03 19.27 10.70
CA SER A 84 -14.86 18.32 9.61
C SER A 84 -15.69 17.09 9.88
N CYS A 85 -16.31 16.59 8.83
CA CYS A 85 -17.25 15.49 8.86
C CYS A 85 -16.97 14.55 7.70
N LEU A 86 -16.75 13.27 8.02
CA LEU A 86 -16.60 12.18 7.06
C LEU A 86 -17.65 11.13 7.37
N ILE A 87 -18.58 10.94 6.45
CA ILE A 87 -19.68 9.98 6.55
C ILE A 87 -19.55 9.04 5.38
N CYS A 88 -19.33 7.76 5.66
CA CYS A 88 -19.12 6.75 4.66
C CYS A 88 -20.09 5.60 4.86
N ARG A 89 -20.63 5.08 3.76
CA ARG A 89 -21.38 3.83 3.73
C ARG A 89 -20.65 2.84 2.85
N GLU A 90 -20.50 1.61 3.33
CA GLU A 90 -19.89 0.54 2.55
C GLU A 90 -20.84 0.12 1.41
N ARG A 91 -20.35 0.14 0.17
CA ARG A 91 -21.05 -0.45 -0.96
C ARG A 91 -20.89 -1.97 -0.90
N THR A 92 -21.93 -2.65 -0.43
CA THR A 92 -22.00 -4.10 -0.49
C THR A 92 -22.13 -4.51 -1.96
N HIS A 93 -21.04 -4.92 -2.58
CA HIS A 93 -21.12 -5.51 -3.92
C HIS A 93 -21.78 -6.88 -3.77
N LEU A 94 -22.89 -7.12 -4.46
CA LEU A 94 -23.44 -8.47 -4.67
C LEU A 94 -22.42 -9.23 -5.53
N VAL A 95 -21.40 -9.82 -4.91
CA VAL A 95 -20.48 -10.73 -5.60
C VAL A 95 -21.07 -12.13 -5.47
N ALA A 96 -21.20 -12.81 -6.61
CA ALA A 96 -21.63 -14.19 -6.71
C ALA A 96 -20.83 -15.09 -5.74
N GLU A 97 -21.52 -16.03 -5.12
CA GLU A 97 -20.98 -16.97 -4.13
C GLU A 97 -19.70 -17.65 -4.65
N GLY A 98 -18.54 -17.38 -4.04
CA GLY A 98 -17.31 -18.11 -4.37
C GLY A 98 -15.96 -17.48 -4.01
N GLU A 99 -15.87 -16.18 -3.75
CA GLU A 99 -14.56 -15.53 -3.50
C GLU A 99 -14.17 -15.45 -2.01
N ASN A 100 -12.89 -15.73 -1.74
CA ASN A 100 -12.27 -15.81 -0.41
C ASN A 100 -12.47 -14.54 0.44
N ARG A 101 -13.27 -14.64 1.52
CA ARG A 101 -13.60 -13.54 2.47
C ARG A 101 -12.39 -12.80 3.07
N ALA A 102 -11.23 -13.44 3.21
CA ALA A 102 -10.03 -12.82 3.80
C ALA A 102 -9.26 -11.91 2.84
N ALA A 103 -9.35 -12.13 1.53
CA ALA A 103 -8.75 -11.24 0.51
C ALA A 103 -9.63 -10.00 0.23
N MET A 104 -10.89 -10.03 0.68
CA MET A 104 -11.90 -8.98 0.42
C MET A 104 -11.68 -7.68 1.23
N ASP A 105 -11.01 -7.71 2.39
CA ASP A 105 -10.87 -6.51 3.25
C ASP A 105 -10.11 -5.36 2.52
N ASN A 106 -9.20 -5.68 1.59
CA ASN A 106 -8.45 -4.69 0.81
C ASN A 106 -9.22 -4.10 -0.40
N ASN A 107 -10.40 -4.64 -0.74
CA ASN A 107 -11.19 -4.21 -1.90
C ASN A 107 -12.55 -3.62 -1.50
N ARG A 108 -12.73 -3.30 -0.21
CA ARG A 108 -13.93 -2.67 0.33
C ARG A 108 -14.09 -1.29 -0.28
N ARG A 109 -15.28 -1.01 -0.80
CA ARG A 109 -15.60 0.27 -1.43
C ARG A 109 -16.56 1.02 -0.54
N PHE A 110 -16.24 2.28 -0.31
CA PHE A 110 -17.08 3.19 0.45
C PHE A 110 -17.58 4.29 -0.47
N GLU A 111 -18.84 4.65 -0.30
CA GLU A 111 -19.41 5.86 -0.84
C GLU A 111 -19.68 6.78 0.34
N GLY A 112 -19.20 8.01 0.26
CA GLY A 112 -19.28 8.90 1.39
C GLY A 112 -19.16 10.35 1.01
N ILE A 113 -19.56 11.19 1.96
CA ILE A 113 -19.41 12.64 1.89
C ILE A 113 -18.34 13.00 2.90
N TRP A 114 -17.41 13.84 2.44
CA TRP A 114 -16.49 14.55 3.30
C TRP A 114 -16.72 16.03 3.13
N THR A 115 -16.77 16.77 4.23
CA THR A 115 -16.97 18.20 4.23
C THR A 115 -16.31 18.85 5.44
N SER A 116 -15.82 20.07 5.26
CA SER A 116 -15.41 20.99 6.33
C SER A 116 -16.48 22.04 6.63
N ASP A 117 -17.64 21.95 5.98
CA ASP A 117 -18.79 22.80 6.26
C ASP A 117 -19.27 22.55 7.70
N ARG A 118 -19.24 23.60 8.51
CA ARG A 118 -19.63 23.53 9.93
C ARG A 118 -21.09 23.19 10.11
N HIS A 119 -21.99 23.74 9.31
CA HIS A 119 -23.42 23.48 9.44
C HIS A 119 -23.74 22.02 9.11
N VAL A 120 -23.16 21.47 8.03
CA VAL A 120 -23.32 20.05 7.70
C VAL A 120 -22.70 19.15 8.79
N SER A 121 -21.54 19.54 9.32
CA SER A 121 -20.88 18.80 10.41
C SER A 121 -21.70 18.82 11.71
N GLN A 122 -22.31 19.95 12.07
CA GLN A 122 -23.19 20.09 13.23
C GLN A 122 -24.45 19.25 13.07
N GLN A 123 -25.07 19.24 11.88
CA GLN A 123 -26.22 18.36 11.59
C GLN A 123 -25.85 16.89 11.73
N ALA A 124 -24.71 16.47 11.18
CA ALA A 124 -24.21 15.11 11.33
C ALA A 124 -23.97 14.74 12.80
N ALA A 125 -23.32 15.63 13.57
CA ALA A 125 -23.12 15.44 15.00
C ALA A 125 -24.45 15.33 15.76
N GLN A 126 -25.44 16.17 15.42
CA GLN A 126 -26.76 16.13 16.05
C GLN A 126 -27.45 14.78 15.85
N ILE A 127 -27.42 14.24 14.63
CA ILE A 127 -28.00 12.94 14.29
C ILE A 127 -27.31 11.84 15.09
N LEU A 128 -25.97 11.82 15.11
CA LEU A 128 -25.21 10.81 15.84
C LEU A 128 -25.39 10.91 17.36
N LEU A 129 -25.46 12.12 17.92
CA LEU A 129 -25.71 12.33 19.35
C LEU A 129 -27.12 11.88 19.76
N ASN A 130 -28.12 12.12 18.93
CA ASN A 130 -29.47 11.60 19.17
C ASN A 130 -29.47 10.06 19.15
N HIS A 131 -28.77 9.45 18.17
CA HIS A 131 -28.61 8.00 18.11
C HIS A 131 -27.89 7.44 19.35
N ILE A 132 -26.89 8.14 19.88
CA ILE A 132 -26.22 7.76 21.13
C ILE A 132 -27.21 7.77 22.30
N LEU A 133 -28.11 8.76 22.38
CA LEU A 133 -29.10 8.84 23.46
C LEU A 133 -30.09 7.68 23.46
N ASP A 134 -30.44 7.15 22.29
CA ASP A 134 -31.31 5.97 22.17
C ASP A 134 -30.68 4.73 22.83
N TYR A 135 -29.35 4.60 22.75
CA TYR A 135 -28.60 3.51 23.37
C TYR A 135 -28.17 3.78 24.81
N ARG A 136 -27.81 5.02 25.15
CA ARG A 136 -27.29 5.44 26.46
C ARG A 136 -27.98 6.73 26.94
N PRO A 137 -29.24 6.65 27.40
CA PRO A 137 -29.98 7.82 27.87
C PRO A 137 -29.32 8.51 29.08
N GLU A 138 -28.50 7.80 29.85
CA GLU A 138 -27.73 8.36 30.97
C GLU A 138 -26.72 9.44 30.54
N LEU A 139 -26.36 9.53 29.25
CA LEU A 139 -25.47 10.57 28.73
C LEU A 139 -26.18 11.88 28.37
N ALA A 140 -27.49 11.99 28.60
CA ALA A 140 -28.30 13.17 28.25
C ALA A 140 -27.69 14.51 28.70
N ASP A 141 -27.23 14.62 29.95
CA ASP A 141 -26.65 15.86 30.47
C ASP A 141 -25.29 16.19 29.86
N LYS A 142 -24.51 15.17 29.49
CA LYS A 142 -23.21 15.34 28.84
C LYS A 142 -23.38 15.79 27.39
N ILE A 143 -24.32 15.15 26.69
CA ILE A 143 -24.66 15.44 25.30
C ILE A 143 -25.29 16.82 25.15
N ARG A 144 -26.20 17.21 26.06
CA ARG A 144 -26.78 18.55 26.07
C ARG A 144 -25.72 19.65 26.19
N ARG A 145 -24.73 19.47 27.08
CA ARG A 145 -23.58 20.40 27.16
C ARG A 145 -22.78 20.46 25.87
N ALA A 146 -22.57 19.32 25.20
CA ALA A 146 -21.90 19.29 23.90
C ALA A 146 -22.72 19.99 22.81
N GLN A 147 -24.04 19.81 22.80
CA GLN A 147 -24.95 20.50 21.87
C GLN A 147 -24.89 22.02 22.07
N GLU A 148 -24.97 22.47 23.33
CA GLU A 148 -24.90 23.89 23.66
C GLU A 148 -23.56 24.53 23.27
N GLU A 149 -22.45 23.82 23.48
CA GLU A 149 -21.11 24.35 23.19
C GLU A 149 -20.73 24.31 21.70
N TYR A 150 -21.05 23.22 20.98
CA TYR A 150 -20.52 22.98 19.63
C TYR A 150 -21.55 23.15 18.50
N LEU A 151 -22.86 23.03 18.79
CA LEU A 151 -23.91 23.03 17.77
C LEU A 151 -24.70 24.34 17.67
N ILE A 152 -24.54 25.28 18.61
CA ILE A 152 -25.24 26.59 18.59
C ILE A 152 -24.40 27.68 17.90
N CYS A 153 -23.08 27.49 17.77
CA CYS A 153 -22.18 28.55 17.31
C CYS A 153 -22.34 28.81 15.80
N GLU A 154 -22.92 29.97 15.44
CA GLU A 154 -22.88 30.55 14.11
C GLU A 154 -21.51 31.21 13.90
N LEU A 155 -20.82 30.85 12.82
CA LEU A 155 -19.56 31.51 12.46
C LEU A 155 -19.84 32.98 12.13
N THR A 156 -19.12 33.89 12.79
CA THR A 156 -18.95 35.24 12.26
C THR A 156 -18.09 35.15 11.00
N ASP A 157 -18.43 35.92 9.95
CA ASP A 157 -17.85 35.92 8.57
C ASP A 157 -16.30 35.98 8.42
N ARG A 158 -15.51 35.90 9.51
CA ARG A 158 -14.06 36.11 9.51
C ARG A 158 -13.19 34.85 9.37
N ASP A 159 -13.75 33.65 9.42
CA ASP A 159 -12.96 32.39 9.43
C ASP A 159 -12.77 31.73 8.04
N HIS A 160 -13.14 32.41 6.95
CA HIS A 160 -12.76 32.00 5.60
C HIS A 160 -11.30 32.36 5.30
N GLN A 161 -10.35 31.73 5.97
CA GLN A 161 -8.98 31.66 5.46
C GLN A 161 -8.83 30.39 4.60
N GLU A 162 -8.62 30.65 3.31
CA GLU A 162 -8.32 29.72 2.22
C GLU A 162 -6.98 28.98 2.40
N GLU A 163 -6.75 28.34 3.55
CA GLU A 163 -5.70 27.32 3.62
C GLU A 163 -6.28 25.99 3.10
N PRO A 164 -5.61 25.32 2.14
CA PRO A 164 -6.04 24.00 1.71
C PRO A 164 -6.01 23.09 2.94
N ASP A 165 -7.19 22.64 3.35
CA ASP A 165 -7.41 21.84 4.55
C ASP A 165 -6.26 20.81 4.69
N PRO A 166 -5.49 20.84 5.80
CA PRO A 166 -4.37 19.93 6.05
C PRO A 166 -4.72 18.45 5.82
N PHE A 167 -6.01 18.09 5.90
CA PHE A 167 -6.51 16.79 5.52
C PHE A 167 -6.48 16.52 4.00
N VAL A 168 -6.81 17.49 3.12
CA VAL A 168 -6.65 17.35 1.65
C VAL A 168 -5.22 16.96 1.31
N GLN A 169 -4.25 17.71 1.84
CA GLN A 169 -2.84 17.48 1.56
C GLN A 169 -2.39 16.08 1.99
N ARG A 170 -2.85 15.64 3.16
CA ARG A 170 -2.57 14.27 3.64
C ARG A 170 -3.26 13.21 2.80
N LEU A 171 -4.52 13.41 2.41
CA LEU A 171 -5.25 12.46 1.55
C LEU A 171 -4.54 12.27 0.21
N VAL A 172 -4.11 13.37 -0.42
CA VAL A 172 -3.29 13.33 -1.64
C VAL A 172 -2.00 12.55 -1.40
N THR A 173 -1.31 12.80 -0.29
CA THR A 173 -0.09 12.08 0.08
C THR A 173 -0.34 10.57 0.25
N TYR A 174 -1.42 10.18 0.91
CA TYR A 174 -1.79 8.76 1.07
C TYR A 174 -2.12 8.10 -0.27
N LEU A 175 -2.87 8.78 -1.14
CA LEU A 175 -3.18 8.29 -2.48
C LEU A 175 -1.92 8.11 -3.32
N GLN A 176 -1.00 9.09 -3.29
CA GLN A 176 0.28 9.02 -3.98
C GLN A 176 1.15 7.87 -3.46
N ALA A 177 1.24 7.69 -2.13
CA ALA A 177 1.97 6.58 -1.53
C ALA A 177 1.37 5.22 -1.90
N GLY A 178 0.04 5.12 -1.97
CA GLY A 178 -0.68 3.93 -2.42
C GLY A 178 -0.39 3.59 -3.88
N GLN A 179 -0.49 4.57 -4.79
CA GLN A 179 -0.17 4.40 -6.21
C GLN A 179 1.30 3.98 -6.41
N TYR A 180 2.22 4.58 -5.66
CA TYR A 180 3.63 4.21 -5.71
C TYR A 180 3.87 2.75 -5.29
N LYS A 181 3.22 2.29 -4.21
CA LYS A 181 3.29 0.88 -3.78
C LYS A 181 2.78 -0.07 -4.87
N LEU A 182 1.66 0.25 -5.50
CA LEU A 182 1.09 -0.54 -6.60
C LEU A 182 2.05 -0.60 -7.80
N LEU A 183 2.59 0.54 -8.23
CA LEU A 183 3.55 0.60 -9.33
C LEU A 183 4.81 -0.22 -9.03
N LYS A 184 5.33 -0.13 -7.79
CA LYS A 184 6.49 -0.91 -7.37
C LYS A 184 6.21 -2.41 -7.35
N ALA A 185 5.06 -2.82 -6.83
CA ALA A 185 4.64 -4.22 -6.80
C ALA A 185 4.46 -4.78 -8.22
N ASN A 186 3.76 -4.06 -9.10
CA ASN A 186 3.58 -4.44 -10.50
C ASN A 186 4.90 -4.55 -11.25
N ARG A 187 5.84 -3.62 -11.03
CA ARG A 187 7.18 -3.70 -11.63
C ARG A 187 7.93 -4.96 -11.16
N SER A 188 7.83 -5.31 -9.88
CA SER A 188 8.44 -6.53 -9.36
C SER A 188 7.81 -7.79 -9.95
N LEU A 189 6.47 -7.83 -10.07
CA LEU A 189 5.75 -8.94 -10.70
C LEU A 189 6.13 -9.10 -12.18
N ALA A 190 6.13 -8.02 -12.95
CA ALA A 190 6.53 -8.04 -14.35
C ALA A 190 7.98 -8.53 -14.53
N SER A 191 8.90 -8.12 -13.66
CA SER A 191 10.29 -8.60 -13.68
C SER A 191 10.39 -10.12 -13.40
N LYS A 192 9.59 -10.64 -12.46
CA LYS A 192 9.52 -12.07 -12.16
C LYS A 192 8.93 -12.87 -13.31
N GLU A 193 7.83 -12.40 -13.89
CA GLU A 193 7.19 -13.03 -15.05
C GLU A 193 8.14 -13.11 -16.24
N HIS A 194 8.86 -12.01 -16.54
CA HIS A 194 9.86 -11.98 -17.62
C HIS A 194 10.95 -13.02 -17.40
N LYS A 195 11.50 -13.11 -16.19
CA LYS A 195 12.51 -14.11 -15.82
C LYS A 195 11.98 -15.53 -16.00
N GLU A 196 10.78 -15.82 -15.50
CA GLU A 196 10.18 -17.14 -15.57
C GLU A 196 9.88 -17.55 -17.02
N ARG A 197 9.35 -16.63 -17.82
CA ARG A 197 9.10 -16.83 -19.26
C ARG A 197 10.39 -17.15 -20.02
N LEU A 198 11.48 -16.44 -19.69
CA LEU A 198 12.78 -16.70 -20.29
C LEU A 198 13.30 -18.10 -19.92
N ILE A 199 13.26 -18.47 -18.63
CA ILE A 199 13.66 -19.81 -18.16
C ILE A 199 12.86 -20.89 -18.89
N ASN A 200 11.53 -20.76 -18.91
CA ASN A 200 10.66 -21.74 -19.56
C ASN A 200 10.92 -21.83 -21.07
N SER A 201 11.17 -20.72 -21.74
CA SER A 201 11.54 -20.72 -23.16
C SER A 201 12.88 -21.40 -23.42
N VAL A 202 13.88 -21.19 -22.57
CA VAL A 202 15.20 -21.84 -22.69
C VAL A 202 15.05 -23.34 -22.42
N THR A 203 14.38 -23.73 -21.34
CA THR A 203 14.15 -25.16 -21.01
C THR A 203 13.37 -25.88 -22.11
N ALA A 204 12.32 -25.25 -22.67
CA ALA A 204 11.55 -25.83 -23.76
C ALA A 204 12.38 -26.00 -25.05
N ALA A 205 13.29 -25.06 -25.33
CA ALA A 205 14.19 -25.15 -26.47
C ALA A 205 15.23 -26.28 -26.30
N ILE A 206 15.85 -26.37 -25.12
CA ILE A 206 16.81 -27.43 -24.80
C ILE A 206 16.18 -28.82 -24.96
N ARG A 207 14.92 -28.99 -24.55
CA ARG A 207 14.20 -30.28 -24.65
C ARG A 207 13.85 -30.71 -26.08
N ARG A 208 13.94 -29.84 -27.08
CA ARG A 208 13.50 -30.12 -28.47
C ARG A 208 14.60 -30.70 -29.36
N SER A 209 15.86 -30.55 -29.00
CA SER A 209 16.99 -31.16 -29.71
C SER A 209 17.75 -32.10 -28.77
N LEU A 210 18.35 -33.14 -29.33
CA LEU A 210 19.27 -34.03 -28.62
C LEU A 210 20.73 -33.76 -29.02
N ASP A 211 20.95 -32.84 -29.96
CA ASP A 211 22.29 -32.42 -30.39
C ASP A 211 22.79 -31.27 -29.49
N PRO A 212 23.88 -31.48 -28.72
CA PRO A 212 24.46 -30.45 -27.86
C PRO A 212 24.76 -29.12 -28.57
N GLU A 213 25.18 -29.16 -29.83
CA GLU A 213 25.54 -27.95 -30.58
C GLU A 213 24.31 -27.08 -30.89
N ASP A 214 23.23 -27.71 -31.34
CA ASP A 214 21.94 -27.05 -31.59
C ASP A 214 21.33 -26.54 -30.29
N ILE A 215 21.42 -27.33 -29.21
CA ILE A 215 20.92 -26.94 -27.88
C ILE A 215 21.60 -25.64 -27.42
N LEU A 216 22.94 -25.59 -27.48
CA LEU A 216 23.72 -24.44 -27.04
C LEU A 216 23.48 -23.22 -27.94
N GLN A 217 23.41 -23.40 -29.26
CA GLN A 217 23.12 -22.31 -30.19
C GLN A 217 21.73 -21.70 -29.95
N VAL A 218 20.72 -22.52 -29.69
CA VAL A 218 19.36 -22.03 -29.38
C VAL A 218 19.32 -21.36 -28.01
N ALA A 219 20.01 -21.92 -27.01
CA ALA A 219 20.09 -21.34 -25.67
C ALA A 219 20.74 -19.94 -25.70
N VAL A 220 21.85 -19.78 -26.40
CA VAL A 220 22.55 -18.49 -26.58
C VAL A 220 21.64 -17.44 -27.21
N ARG A 221 20.90 -17.82 -28.25
CA ARG A 221 19.93 -16.91 -28.88
C ARG A 221 18.84 -16.48 -27.92
N LYS A 222 18.24 -17.42 -27.18
CA LYS A 222 17.17 -17.10 -26.23
C LYS A 222 17.65 -16.25 -25.06
N LEU A 223 18.84 -16.53 -24.54
CA LEU A 223 19.47 -15.70 -23.51
C LEU A 223 19.78 -14.30 -24.03
N GLY A 224 20.35 -14.19 -25.23
CA GLY A 224 20.64 -12.92 -25.87
C GLY A 224 19.40 -12.04 -26.09
N GLU A 225 18.35 -12.62 -26.68
CA GLU A 225 17.03 -11.98 -26.86
C GLU A 225 16.42 -11.56 -25.51
N GLY A 226 16.40 -12.47 -24.53
CA GLY A 226 15.73 -12.26 -23.24
C GLY A 226 16.43 -11.26 -22.32
N LEU A 227 17.75 -11.15 -22.41
CA LEU A 227 18.55 -10.17 -21.66
C LEU A 227 18.67 -8.83 -22.40
N GLY A 228 18.29 -8.75 -23.68
CA GLY A 228 18.37 -7.53 -24.48
C GLY A 228 19.81 -7.06 -24.74
N VAL A 229 20.77 -7.99 -24.80
CA VAL A 229 22.20 -7.68 -24.99
C VAL A 229 22.58 -7.58 -26.46
N CYS A 230 23.66 -6.86 -26.77
CA CYS A 230 24.18 -6.73 -28.14
C CYS A 230 24.90 -7.99 -28.65
N ARG A 231 25.50 -8.77 -27.75
CA ARG A 231 26.15 -10.05 -28.02
C ARG A 231 25.98 -10.99 -26.83
N CYS A 232 25.71 -12.26 -27.09
CA CYS A 232 25.79 -13.33 -26.11
C CYS A 232 26.62 -14.47 -26.71
N VAL A 233 27.51 -15.08 -25.93
CA VAL A 233 28.34 -16.21 -26.37
C VAL A 233 28.28 -17.32 -25.34
N VAL A 234 28.33 -18.57 -25.80
CA VAL A 234 28.57 -19.73 -24.94
C VAL A 234 29.68 -20.56 -25.56
N TYR A 235 30.61 -20.96 -24.71
CA TYR A 235 31.73 -21.82 -25.04
C TYR A 235 31.95 -22.81 -23.92
N ARG A 236 32.56 -23.94 -24.25
CA ARG A 236 32.93 -24.98 -23.28
C ARG A 236 34.41 -24.83 -22.95
N CYS A 237 34.73 -24.86 -21.66
CA CYS A 237 36.11 -24.85 -21.18
C CYS A 237 36.23 -25.66 -19.90
N LYS A 238 37.45 -26.14 -19.64
CA LYS A 238 37.90 -26.69 -18.36
C LYS A 238 38.70 -25.63 -17.62
N GLU A 239 38.83 -25.79 -16.30
CA GLU A 239 39.58 -24.89 -15.44
C GLU A 239 41.05 -24.70 -15.88
N ALA A 240 41.67 -25.77 -16.42
CA ALA A 240 43.04 -25.75 -16.91
C ALA A 240 43.20 -25.23 -18.36
N ASP A 241 42.11 -24.91 -19.06
CA ASP A 241 42.17 -24.50 -20.46
C ASP A 241 42.78 -23.10 -20.59
N ILE A 242 43.72 -22.95 -21.53
CA ILE A 242 44.40 -21.68 -21.76
C ILE A 242 43.53 -20.76 -22.63
N ASN A 243 42.79 -21.33 -23.58
CA ASN A 243 41.90 -20.63 -24.48
C ASN A 243 40.62 -21.44 -24.70
N ALA A 244 39.49 -20.77 -24.93
CA ALA A 244 38.26 -21.38 -25.42
C ALA A 244 37.96 -20.93 -26.85
N THR A 245 37.34 -21.77 -27.67
CA THR A 245 36.82 -21.36 -28.98
C THR A 245 35.37 -20.93 -28.83
N ILE A 246 35.01 -19.79 -29.42
CA ILE A 246 33.62 -19.33 -29.42
C ILE A 246 32.87 -20.04 -30.54
N GLU A 247 32.06 -21.03 -30.18
CA GLU A 247 31.31 -21.86 -31.14
C GLU A 247 29.86 -21.39 -31.28
N HIS A 248 29.29 -20.84 -30.20
CA HIS A 248 27.91 -20.36 -30.17
C HIS A 248 27.85 -18.88 -29.84
N GLU A 249 27.11 -18.14 -30.67
CA GLU A 249 26.91 -16.71 -30.47
C GLU A 249 25.49 -16.28 -30.85
N PHE A 250 25.06 -15.19 -30.22
CA PHE A 250 23.93 -14.37 -30.60
C PHE A 250 24.44 -12.95 -30.78
N LEU A 251 23.98 -12.29 -31.85
CA LEU A 251 24.38 -10.95 -32.21
C LEU A 251 23.12 -10.14 -32.51
N ASN A 252 23.08 -8.92 -32.00
CA ASN A 252 22.12 -7.93 -32.42
C ASN A 252 22.60 -7.22 -33.71
N SER A 253 21.70 -6.53 -34.40
CA SER A 253 22.01 -5.84 -35.66
C SER A 253 23.18 -4.85 -35.50
N GLY A 254 24.17 -4.93 -36.39
CA GLY A 254 25.32 -4.01 -36.41
C GLY A 254 26.55 -4.46 -35.62
N ILE A 255 26.54 -5.65 -35.00
CA ILE A 255 27.70 -6.21 -34.31
C ILE A 255 28.37 -7.29 -35.17
N SER A 256 29.68 -7.17 -35.38
CA SER A 256 30.48 -8.17 -36.10
C SER A 256 30.57 -9.50 -35.33
N SER A 257 30.55 -10.61 -36.05
CA SER A 257 30.73 -11.95 -35.48
C SER A 257 32.15 -12.15 -34.94
N ILE A 258 32.25 -12.90 -33.85
CA ILE A 258 33.52 -13.40 -33.30
C ILE A 258 33.55 -14.93 -33.22
N LYS A 259 32.59 -15.60 -33.86
CA LYS A 259 32.53 -17.06 -33.93
C LYS A 259 33.81 -17.62 -34.55
N GLY A 260 34.35 -18.67 -33.94
CA GLY A 260 35.61 -19.31 -34.32
C GLY A 260 36.86 -18.61 -33.78
N GLN A 261 36.75 -17.45 -33.12
CA GLN A 261 37.89 -16.82 -32.47
C GLN A 261 38.28 -17.58 -31.19
N LYS A 262 39.59 -17.56 -30.88
CA LYS A 262 40.13 -18.09 -29.62
C LYS A 262 40.07 -17.01 -28.55
N TRP A 263 39.38 -17.31 -27.46
CA TRP A 263 39.20 -16.46 -26.31
C TRP A 263 40.20 -16.84 -25.21
N PRO A 264 41.09 -15.93 -24.77
CA PRO A 264 42.08 -16.23 -23.74
C PRO A 264 41.43 -16.33 -22.36
N LEU A 265 41.64 -17.46 -21.69
CA LEU A 265 41.14 -17.74 -20.33
C LEU A 265 42.26 -17.62 -19.29
N LYS A 266 43.49 -17.98 -19.67
CA LYS A 266 44.66 -17.88 -18.79
C LYS A 266 44.92 -16.42 -18.42
N ASN A 267 45.11 -16.16 -17.13
CA ASN A 267 45.32 -14.84 -16.55
C ASN A 267 44.15 -13.86 -16.73
N ASN A 268 42.94 -14.34 -17.07
CA ASN A 268 41.75 -13.50 -17.08
C ASN A 268 41.20 -13.40 -15.65
N PRO A 269 41.26 -12.22 -15.00
CA PRO A 269 40.86 -12.05 -13.60
C PRO A 269 39.37 -12.38 -13.38
N LEU A 270 38.51 -12.03 -14.34
CA LEU A 270 37.07 -12.32 -14.25
C LEU A 270 36.77 -13.82 -14.37
N PHE A 271 37.56 -14.54 -15.17
CA PHE A 271 37.41 -15.99 -15.29
C PHE A 271 37.80 -16.70 -13.99
N GLN A 272 38.89 -16.27 -13.35
CA GLN A 272 39.32 -16.81 -12.05
C GLN A 272 38.28 -16.51 -10.96
N GLU A 273 37.79 -15.28 -10.88
CA GLU A 273 36.76 -14.89 -9.92
C GLU A 273 35.44 -15.68 -10.12
N ALA A 274 35.03 -15.91 -11.38
CA ALA A 274 33.86 -16.71 -11.69
C ALA A 274 34.03 -18.19 -11.29
N LEU A 275 35.24 -18.73 -11.43
CA LEU A 275 35.57 -20.10 -11.00
C LEU A 275 35.57 -20.25 -9.47
N GLU A 276 36.12 -19.26 -8.76
CA GLU A 276 36.14 -19.23 -7.29
C GLU A 276 34.74 -19.09 -6.69
N LEU A 277 33.96 -18.12 -7.17
CA LEU A 277 32.62 -17.84 -6.63
C LEU A 277 31.56 -18.83 -7.11
N ARG A 278 31.77 -19.48 -8.27
CA ARG A 278 30.78 -20.36 -8.95
C ARG A 278 29.41 -19.70 -9.16
N GLU A 279 29.39 -18.37 -9.24
CA GLU A 279 28.19 -17.55 -9.47
C GLU A 279 28.38 -16.64 -10.69
N SER A 280 27.30 -16.00 -11.13
CA SER A 280 27.36 -15.04 -12.24
C SER A 280 28.04 -13.73 -11.80
N LEU A 281 29.02 -13.27 -12.57
CA LEU A 281 29.60 -11.95 -12.41
C LEU A 281 28.86 -10.89 -13.24
N LYS A 282 28.66 -9.71 -12.64
CA LYS A 282 28.11 -8.54 -13.32
C LYS A 282 29.12 -7.39 -13.24
N ILE A 283 29.35 -6.75 -14.38
CA ILE A 283 30.13 -5.51 -14.52
C ILE A 283 29.20 -4.47 -15.12
N GLU A 284 29.04 -3.33 -14.45
CA GLU A 284 28.18 -2.25 -14.95
C GLU A 284 28.91 -1.37 -15.97
N ASP A 285 30.21 -1.13 -15.75
CA ASP A 285 31.07 -0.36 -16.65
C ASP A 285 32.45 -1.01 -16.75
N ALA A 286 32.76 -1.56 -17.91
CA ALA A 286 34.02 -2.24 -18.17
C ALA A 286 35.23 -1.29 -18.24
N ILE A 287 35.02 0.02 -18.44
CA ILE A 287 36.10 1.02 -18.55
C ILE A 287 36.62 1.40 -17.16
N HIS A 288 35.75 1.39 -16.16
CA HIS A 288 36.06 1.84 -14.80
C HIS A 288 36.10 0.69 -13.77
N ASP A 289 35.96 -0.56 -14.20
CA ASP A 289 36.00 -1.71 -13.29
C ASP A 289 37.45 -1.99 -12.86
N PRO A 290 37.77 -1.93 -11.55
CA PRO A 290 39.12 -2.10 -11.05
C PRO A 290 39.70 -3.50 -11.25
N ARG A 291 38.87 -4.49 -11.64
CA ARG A 291 39.29 -5.85 -11.95
C ARG A 291 39.76 -6.00 -13.39
N LEU A 292 39.45 -5.03 -14.25
CA LEU A 292 39.85 -5.02 -15.64
C LEU A 292 41.07 -4.08 -15.82
N PRO A 293 42.08 -4.50 -16.60
CA PRO A 293 43.27 -3.70 -16.89
C PRO A 293 43.02 -2.54 -17.86
#